data_AF-A0A1Q4EYT6-F1
#
_entry.id   AF-A0A1Q4EYT6-F1
#
_cell.length_a   1.000
_cell.length_b   1.000
_cell.length_c   1.000
_cell.angle_alpha   90.00
_cell.angle_beta   90.00
_cell.angle_gamma   90.00
#
_symmetry.space_group_name_H-M   'P 1'
#
loop_
_entity.id
_entity.type
_entity.pdbx_description
1 polymer ?
#
loop_
_entity_poly.entity_id
_entity_poly.type
_entity_poly.pdbx_seq_one_letter_code
_entity_poly.pdbx_strand_id
1 'polypeptide(L)'
;MKVSENKEPDQEFKAYLIGFSDSVVLKDKADQINRNKYCQYELQHDWTAITGGQELKPAFYQPRTSLADGSYEGIIVFELSENRHPDTLVYTDSFGSWGRQKFILEGK
;
A
#
# COMPACT_ATOMS: atom_id res chain seq x y z
N MET A 1 37.51 8.63 -23.26
CA MET A 1 36.25 7.86 -23.20
C MET A 1 35.21 8.80 -22.58
N LYS A 2 34.22 9.29 -23.34
CA LYS A 2 33.16 10.13 -22.76
C LYS A 2 32.20 9.19 -22.04
N VAL A 3 32.12 9.30 -20.72
CA VAL A 3 31.08 8.64 -19.92
C VAL A 3 29.79 9.38 -20.29
N SER A 4 28.93 8.73 -21.07
CA SER A 4 27.57 9.17 -21.26
C SER A 4 26.86 9.08 -19.91
N GLU A 5 26.63 10.24 -19.29
CA GLU A 5 25.70 10.38 -18.17
C GLU A 5 24.31 10.04 -18.70
N ASN A 6 23.94 8.76 -18.61
CA ASN A 6 22.53 8.39 -18.62
C ASN A 6 21.95 9.02 -17.35
N LYS A 7 21.37 10.21 -17.48
CA LYS A 7 20.49 10.75 -16.45
C LYS A 7 19.33 9.78 -16.32
N GLU A 8 19.39 8.92 -15.31
CA GLU A 8 18.21 8.17 -14.89
C GLU A 8 17.10 9.19 -14.61
N PRO A 9 15.86 8.92 -15.06
CA PRO A 9 14.75 9.83 -14.77
C PRO A 9 14.66 10.00 -13.25
N ASP A 10 14.48 11.24 -12.78
CA ASP A 10 14.34 11.54 -11.35
C ASP A 10 13.20 10.67 -10.77
N GLN A 11 13.57 9.71 -9.93
CA GLN A 11 12.65 8.83 -9.22
C GLN A 11 12.30 9.48 -7.88
N GLU A 12 11.00 9.60 -7.59
CA GLU A 12 10.51 10.14 -6.34
C GLU A 12 9.74 9.08 -5.55
N PHE A 13 9.90 9.10 -4.23
CA PHE A 13 9.12 8.27 -3.32
C PHE A 13 7.92 9.04 -2.80
N LYS A 14 6.71 8.56 -3.11
CA LYS A 14 5.47 9.16 -2.62
C LYS A 14 4.81 8.27 -1.58
N ALA A 15 4.55 8.85 -0.41
CA ALA A 15 3.98 8.17 0.74
C ALA A 15 2.48 8.45 0.88
N TYR A 16 1.73 7.41 1.22
CA TYR A 16 0.28 7.46 1.44
C TYR A 16 -0.03 6.85 2.80
N LEU A 17 -0.89 7.52 3.58
CA LEU A 17 -1.49 6.90 4.75
C LEU A 17 -2.66 6.04 4.28
N ILE A 18 -2.59 4.75 4.57
CA ILE A 18 -3.66 3.79 4.33
C ILE A 18 -4.18 3.26 5.66
N GLY A 19 -5.45 2.87 5.70
CA GLY A 19 -6.01 2.24 6.88
C GLY A 19 -7.41 1.70 6.63
N PHE A 20 -7.87 0.86 7.55
CA PHE A 20 -9.19 0.27 7.54
C PHE A 20 -9.62 -0.08 8.96
N SER A 21 -10.94 -0.15 9.14
CA SER A 21 -11.56 -0.68 10.34
C SER A 21 -12.02 -2.11 10.08
N ASP A 22 -11.42 -3.05 10.79
CA ASP A 22 -11.80 -4.46 10.78
C ASP A 22 -12.90 -4.71 11.82
N SER A 23 -14.09 -5.05 11.34
CA SER A 23 -15.22 -5.44 12.20
C SER A 23 -15.27 -6.95 12.45
N VAL A 24 -14.32 -7.73 11.92
CA VAL A 24 -14.32 -9.19 12.05
C VAL A 24 -13.94 -9.60 13.47
N VAL A 25 -14.87 -10.26 14.16
CA VAL A 25 -14.63 -10.85 15.48
C VAL A 25 -14.20 -12.31 15.32
N LEU A 26 -12.90 -12.57 15.44
CA LEU A 26 -12.34 -13.92 15.40
C LEU A 26 -12.38 -14.55 16.79
N LYS A 27 -12.98 -15.74 16.92
CA LYS A 27 -13.04 -16.48 18.20
C LYS A 27 -11.79 -17.33 18.45
N ASP A 28 -11.11 -17.74 17.38
CA ASP A 28 -9.91 -18.56 17.46
C ASP A 28 -8.64 -17.70 17.57
N LYS A 29 -7.72 -18.14 18.44
CA LYS A 29 -6.51 -17.39 18.77
C LYS A 29 -5.46 -17.47 17.67
N ALA A 30 -5.38 -18.58 16.93
CA ALA A 30 -4.47 -18.73 15.81
C ALA A 30 -4.92 -17.85 14.63
N ASP A 31 -6.23 -17.78 14.39
CA ASP A 31 -6.80 -16.89 13.37
C ASP A 31 -6.51 -15.41 13.69
N GLN A 32 -6.63 -14.99 14.96
CA GLN A 32 -6.25 -13.64 15.38
C GLN A 32 -4.77 -13.33 15.13
N ILE A 33 -3.87 -14.27 15.42
CA ILE A 33 -2.43 -14.11 15.18
C ILE A 33 -2.15 -13.98 13.68
N ASN A 34 -2.76 -14.82 12.85
CA ASN A 34 -2.60 -14.77 11.40
C ASN A 34 -3.14 -13.46 10.82
N ARG A 35 -4.32 -13.01 11.28
CA ARG A 35 -4.91 -11.73 10.90
C ARG A 35 -3.98 -10.56 11.23
N ASN A 36 -3.42 -10.55 12.44
CA ASN A 36 -2.48 -9.51 12.87
C ASN A 36 -1.19 -9.54 12.05
N LYS A 37 -0.63 -10.73 11.79
CA LYS A 37 0.55 -10.90 10.93
C LYS A 37 0.30 -10.34 9.53
N TYR A 38 -0.85 -10.67 8.95
CA TYR A 38 -1.24 -10.16 7.64
C TYR A 38 -1.27 -8.63 7.64
N CYS A 39 -1.99 -8.02 8.59
CA CYS A 39 -2.13 -6.56 8.66
C CYS A 39 -0.79 -5.83 8.88
N GLN A 40 0.15 -6.47 9.60
CA GLN A 40 1.45 -5.88 9.93
C GLN A 40 2.49 -6.06 8.82
N TYR A 41 2.47 -7.17 8.08
CA TYR A 41 3.60 -7.54 7.21
C TYR A 41 3.22 -7.85 5.77
N GLU A 42 2.04 -8.43 5.54
CA GLU A 42 1.67 -8.98 4.23
C GLU A 42 0.73 -8.06 3.45
N LEU A 43 -0.01 -7.18 4.14
CA LEU A 43 -0.98 -6.25 3.56
C LEU A 43 -0.41 -5.41 2.40
N GLN A 44 0.87 -5.08 2.45
CA GLN A 44 1.53 -4.32 1.38
C GLN A 44 1.38 -4.98 0.00
N HIS A 45 1.36 -6.31 -0.08
CA HIS A 45 1.32 -7.03 -1.36
C HIS A 45 -0.02 -6.87 -2.09
N ASP A 46 -1.06 -6.50 -1.35
CA ASP A 46 -2.42 -6.33 -1.86
C ASP A 46 -2.68 -4.92 -2.38
N TRP A 47 -1.74 -3.99 -2.19
CA TRP A 47 -1.81 -2.63 -2.71
C TRP A 47 -1.08 -2.50 -4.05
N THR A 48 -1.65 -1.69 -4.93
CA THR A 48 -1.05 -1.35 -6.24
C THR A 48 -1.44 0.07 -6.59
N ALA A 49 -0.44 0.88 -6.95
CA ALA A 49 -0.65 2.20 -7.51
C ALA A 49 -0.80 2.09 -9.04
N ILE A 50 -1.72 2.86 -9.61
CA ILE A 50 -1.87 3.00 -11.06
C ILE A 50 -1.52 4.44 -11.44
N THR A 51 -0.56 4.59 -12.35
CA THR A 51 -0.10 5.89 -12.87
C THR A 51 -0.03 5.84 -14.39
N GLY A 52 -0.89 6.59 -15.08
CA GLY A 52 -0.93 6.60 -16.55
C GLY A 52 -1.15 5.22 -17.18
N GLY A 53 -1.85 4.32 -16.47
CA GLY A 53 -2.06 2.93 -16.89
C GLY A 53 -0.94 1.95 -16.53
N GLN A 54 0.14 2.39 -15.88
CA GLN A 54 1.19 1.52 -15.34
C GLN A 54 0.83 1.08 -13.92
N GLU A 55 1.05 -0.19 -13.62
CA GLU A 55 0.89 -0.75 -12.28
C GLU A 55 2.21 -0.74 -11.52
N LEU A 56 2.20 -0.19 -10.31
CA LEU A 56 3.36 -0.04 -9.45
C LEU A 56 3.09 -0.70 -8.11
N LYS A 57 4.02 -1.58 -7.71
CA LYS A 57 3.98 -2.22 -6.38
C LYS A 57 4.65 -1.31 -5.34
N PRO A 58 4.26 -1.42 -4.06
CA PRO A 58 4.88 -0.64 -3.01
C PRO A 58 6.37 -0.97 -2.90
N ALA A 59 7.19 0.06 -2.73
CA ALA A 59 8.59 -0.09 -2.38
C ALA A 59 8.75 -0.35 -0.87
N PHE A 60 7.83 0.16 -0.06
CA PHE A 60 7.90 0.08 1.40
C PHE A 60 6.50 0.19 2.03
N TYR A 61 6.32 -0.48 3.16
CA TYR A 61 5.16 -0.36 4.03
C TYR A 61 5.58 -0.38 5.49
N GLN A 62 5.07 0.58 6.26
CA GLN A 62 5.25 0.65 7.70
C GLN A 62 3.89 0.66 8.39
N PRO A 63 3.49 -0.43 9.05
CA PRO A 63 2.28 -0.41 9.87
C PRO A 63 2.46 0.59 11.01
N ARG A 64 1.42 1.37 11.28
CA ARG A 64 1.29 2.12 12.52
C ARG A 64 0.67 1.17 13.53
N THR A 65 1.32 1.03 14.68
CA THR A 65 0.73 0.32 15.81
C THR A 65 -0.48 1.11 16.28
N SER A 66 -1.67 0.75 15.80
CA SER A 66 -2.92 1.32 16.31
C SER A 66 -3.09 0.90 17.76
N LEU A 67 -3.46 1.86 18.61
CA LEU A 67 -3.81 1.61 20.01
C LEU A 67 -5.30 1.27 20.19
N ALA A 68 -6.10 1.35 19.11
CA ALA A 68 -7.53 1.10 19.12
C ALA A 68 -7.86 -0.25 18.47
N ASP A 69 -8.60 -1.09 19.21
CA ASP A 69 -9.02 -2.42 18.76
C ASP A 69 -9.73 -2.36 17.40
N GLY A 70 -9.30 -3.21 16.47
CA GLY A 70 -9.91 -3.35 15.15
C GLY A 70 -9.61 -2.23 14.16
N SER A 71 -8.78 -1.24 14.48
CA SER A 71 -8.32 -0.25 13.49
C SER A 71 -6.88 -0.54 13.09
N TYR A 72 -6.61 -0.59 11.79
CA TYR A 72 -5.28 -0.80 11.24
C TYR A 72 -4.93 0.35 10.32
N GLU A 73 -3.74 0.92 10.52
CA GLU A 73 -3.21 2.00 9.68
C GLU A 73 -1.76 1.70 9.33
N GLY A 74 -1.27 2.29 8.24
CA GLY A 74 0.13 2.22 7.87
C GLY A 74 0.48 3.23 6.80
N ILE A 75 1.77 3.52 6.70
CA ILE A 75 2.32 4.35 5.63
C ILE A 75 2.81 3.40 4.53
N ILE A 76 2.30 3.59 3.33
CA ILE A 76 2.73 2.85 2.14
C ILE A 76 3.44 3.80 1.17
N VAL A 77 4.54 3.36 0.58
CA VAL A 77 5.39 4.18 -0.28
C VAL A 77 5.52 3.53 -1.64
N PHE A 78 5.32 4.33 -2.68
CA PHE A 78 5.55 3.94 -4.07
C PHE A 78 6.69 4.76 -4.65
N GLU A 79 7.51 4.10 -5.44
CA GLU A 79 8.53 4.74 -6.27
C GLU A 79 7.88 5.11 -7.61
N LEU A 80 7.88 6.40 -7.94
CA LEU A 80 7.23 6.93 -9.13
C LEU A 80 8.28 7.60 -10.02
N SER A 81 8.08 7.47 -11.33
CA SER A 81 8.83 8.24 -12.30
C SER A 81 8.24 9.64 -12.40
N GLU A 82 9.11 10.65 -12.37
CA GLU A 82 8.72 12.06 -12.42
C GLU A 82 7.88 12.48 -11.20
N ASN A 83 7.65 13.79 -11.02
CA ASN A 83 6.84 14.32 -9.91
C ASN A 83 5.32 14.03 -10.07
N ARG A 84 4.94 12.89 -10.63
CA ARG A 84 3.54 12.48 -10.81
C ARG A 84 3.01 11.83 -9.55
N HIS A 85 1.70 11.95 -9.32
CA HIS A 85 1.00 11.16 -8.30
C HIS A 85 0.28 10.00 -9.01
N PRO A 86 0.05 8.86 -8.35
CA PRO A 86 -0.82 7.81 -8.87
C PRO A 86 -2.22 8.37 -9.08
N ASP A 87 -2.84 7.98 -10.18
CA ASP A 87 -4.24 8.30 -10.48
C ASP A 87 -5.18 7.49 -9.58
N THR A 88 -4.75 6.28 -9.20
CA THR A 88 -5.56 5.36 -8.42
C THR A 88 -4.69 4.50 -7.51
N LEU A 89 -5.16 4.27 -6.28
CA LEU A 89 -4.69 3.17 -5.44
C LEU A 89 -5.72 2.05 -5.48
N VAL A 90 -5.25 0.83 -5.71
CA VAL A 90 -6.07 -0.37 -5.74
C VAL A 90 -5.65 -1.28 -4.59
N TYR A 91 -6.61 -1.70 -3.80
CA TYR A 91 -6.46 -2.75 -2.80
C TYR A 91 -7.18 -4.00 -3.29
N THR A 92 -6.53 -5.16 -3.28
CA THR A 92 -7.12 -6.45 -3.62
C THR A 92 -6.83 -7.44 -2.52
N ASP A 93 -7.80 -7.68 -1.66
CA ASP A 93 -7.66 -8.57 -0.50
C ASP A 93 -7.32 -10.01 -0.94
N SER A 94 -6.12 -10.48 -0.59
CA SER A 94 -5.67 -11.85 -0.82
C SER A 94 -5.85 -12.76 0.40
N PHE A 95 -6.15 -12.19 1.58
CA PHE A 95 -6.21 -12.90 2.84
C PHE A 95 -7.65 -13.19 3.29
N GLY A 96 -8.58 -12.31 2.97
CA GLY A 96 -9.95 -12.33 3.50
C GLY A 96 -11.04 -12.22 2.45
N SER A 97 -12.08 -11.45 2.80
CA SER A 97 -13.31 -11.28 2.02
C SER A 97 -13.69 -9.81 1.80
N TRP A 98 -12.77 -8.87 2.07
CA TRP A 98 -13.00 -7.44 1.81
C TRP A 98 -13.03 -7.11 0.31
N GLY A 99 -12.59 -8.05 -0.53
CA GLY A 99 -12.65 -7.95 -1.97
C GLY A 99 -11.69 -6.89 -2.52
N ARG A 100 -12.08 -6.29 -3.66
CA ARG A 100 -11.26 -5.30 -4.36
C ARG A 100 -11.81 -3.90 -4.17
N GLN A 101 -10.98 -3.00 -3.66
CA GLN A 101 -11.29 -1.59 -3.45
C GLN A 101 -10.45 -0.71 -4.38
N LYS A 102 -11.03 0.39 -4.88
CA LYS A 102 -10.34 1.35 -5.74
C LYS A 102 -10.53 2.76 -5.19
N PHE A 103 -9.43 3.49 -5.04
CA PHE A 103 -9.39 4.85 -4.54
C PHE A 103 -8.83 5.75 -5.64
N ILE A 104 -9.70 6.55 -6.27
CA ILE A 104 -9.29 7.51 -7.29
C ILE A 104 -8.71 8.72 -6.57
N LEU A 105 -7.46 9.06 -6.88
CA LEU A 105 -6.79 10.21 -6.29
C LEU A 105 -6.94 11.38 -7.26
N GLU A 106 -7.76 12.36 -6.91
CA GLU A 106 -7.82 13.61 -7.68
C GLU A 106 -6.46 14.32 -7.55
N GLY A 107 -5.74 14.42 -8.66
CA GLY A 107 -4.45 15.10 -8.72
C GLY A 107 -4.57 16.52 -8.19
N LYS A 108 -3.86 16.83 -7.10
CA LYS A 108 -3.62 18.21 -6.70
C LYS A 108 -2.44 18.78 -7.46
#